data_AF-A0A7X2ZFV4-F1
#
_entry.id   AF-A0A7X2ZFV4-F1
#
_cell.length_a   1.000
_cell.length_b   1.000
_cell.length_c   1.000
_cell.angle_alpha   90.00
_cell.angle_beta   90.00
_cell.angle_gamma   90.00
#
_symmetry.space_group_name_H-M   'P 1'
#
loop_
_entity.id
_entity.type
_entity.pdbx_description
1 polymer ?
#
loop_
_entity_poly.entity_id
_entity_poly.type
_entity_poly.pdbx_seq_one_letter_code
_entity_poly.pdbx_strand_id
1 'polypeptide(L)'
;MKQLNTKDWTTIEDMGGLILFVQLMEELLFHFNTHSNKVHATNVRTLVFEANNILMKIDVEKVKSSNILPVIEEIKKNIQSDSVAKELLGIKEDYLIKGLNSTENFSEISASIDAMMRHLGNGRYLNEAKKQLLEVIGDPKKKKLIAKLTRLLVSELLNLGYDKQYLYFYLKELFITPKNKVNPTENINKYFELFDGNRKKFKVCRLVNKDYLLFNEIASLLDFKLKRKEELSEDISEKEKKFFSYIRNNEVIFESQYLALDPYHATHLCNSHLKTISNVNSFYSHHKQLKWNQFSLVYNNSGYVNVIEPPVNLMSTRPNKKAEEVIKYAILTLSGRGLAKESLVRLRKVMALHGDAMKTDSRQSQLLNLWSALETLFPVSLSIILCNLSFPSLVTVSRGLTWNLRQA
;
A
#
# COMPACT_ATOMS: atom_id res chain seq x y z
N MET A 1 -3.26 -1.59 22.14
CA MET A 1 -3.06 -2.96 21.60
C MET A 1 -4.15 -3.88 22.14
N LYS A 2 -4.80 -4.65 21.26
CA LYS A 2 -5.70 -5.73 21.70
C LYS A 2 -4.84 -6.87 22.25
N GLN A 3 -5.23 -7.48 23.36
CA GLN A 3 -4.50 -8.61 23.92
C GLN A 3 -4.70 -9.83 23.00
N LEU A 4 -3.60 -10.45 22.60
CA LEU A 4 -3.63 -11.65 21.76
C LEU A 4 -4.16 -12.82 22.58
N ASN A 5 -5.06 -13.62 22.01
CA ASN A 5 -5.51 -14.86 22.64
C ASN A 5 -4.47 -15.95 22.39
N THR A 6 -3.85 -16.45 23.46
CA THR A 6 -2.75 -17.43 23.41
C THR A 6 -3.18 -18.84 23.83
N LYS A 7 -4.49 -19.12 23.94
CA LYS A 7 -5.00 -20.43 24.38
C LYS A 7 -4.51 -21.60 23.53
N ASP A 8 -4.29 -21.38 22.24
CA ASP A 8 -3.89 -22.42 21.28
C ASP A 8 -2.36 -22.53 21.10
N TRP A 9 -1.57 -21.82 21.91
CA TRP A 9 -0.11 -21.77 21.80
C TRP A 9 0.55 -22.82 22.68
N THR A 10 1.39 -23.67 22.09
CA THR A 10 2.24 -24.58 22.87
C THR A 10 3.45 -23.80 23.37
N THR A 11 3.59 -23.68 24.70
CA THR A 11 4.73 -23.05 25.41
C THR A 11 4.68 -21.52 25.45
N ILE A 12 4.28 -20.97 26.60
CA ILE A 12 4.09 -19.51 26.81
C ILE A 12 5.27 -18.86 27.56
N GLU A 13 5.97 -19.61 28.42
CA GLU A 13 6.79 -19.04 29.50
C GLU A 13 8.00 -18.19 29.04
N ASP A 14 8.45 -18.30 27.78
CA ASP A 14 9.55 -17.49 27.23
C ASP A 14 9.21 -16.73 25.93
N MET A 15 7.93 -16.68 25.54
CA MET A 15 7.50 -16.20 24.20
C MET A 15 7.00 -14.74 24.17
N GLY A 16 7.27 -13.96 25.22
CA GLY A 16 6.80 -12.57 25.34
C GLY A 16 7.24 -11.67 24.18
N GLY A 17 8.40 -11.94 23.57
CA GLY A 17 8.87 -11.20 22.39
C GLY A 17 8.09 -11.53 21.12
N LEU A 18 7.75 -12.81 20.88
CA LEU A 18 6.94 -13.21 19.73
C LEU A 18 5.50 -12.69 19.83
N ILE A 19 4.91 -12.73 21.02
CA ILE A 19 3.57 -12.16 21.24
C ILE A 19 3.59 -10.66 20.89
N LEU A 20 4.62 -9.93 21.35
CA LEU A 20 4.79 -8.52 21.02
C LEU A 20 4.93 -8.30 19.51
N PHE A 21 5.74 -9.12 18.82
CA PHE A 21 5.86 -9.07 17.37
C PHE A 21 4.51 -9.25 16.67
N VAL A 22 3.76 -10.29 17.02
CA VAL A 22 2.44 -10.58 16.39
C VAL A 22 1.46 -9.43 16.64
N GLN A 23 1.41 -8.90 17.86
CA GLN A 23 0.54 -7.77 18.19
C GLN A 23 0.91 -6.50 17.42
N LEU A 24 2.21 -6.23 17.27
CA LEU A 24 2.69 -5.09 16.49
C LEU A 24 2.40 -5.27 15.00
N MET A 25 2.65 -6.47 14.45
CA MET A 25 2.30 -6.80 13.07
C MET A 25 0.80 -6.62 12.84
N GLU A 26 -0.05 -7.13 13.75
CA GLU A 26 -1.49 -6.96 13.68
C GLU A 26 -1.83 -5.47 13.63
N GLU A 27 -1.27 -4.65 14.54
CA GLU A 27 -1.50 -3.20 14.58
C GLU A 27 -1.10 -2.47 13.30
N LEU A 28 0.12 -2.74 12.82
CA LEU A 28 0.70 -2.10 11.64
C LEU A 28 -0.05 -2.49 10.36
N LEU A 29 -0.51 -3.75 10.31
CA LEU A 29 -1.23 -4.32 9.19
C LEU A 29 -2.76 -4.13 9.29
N PHE A 30 -3.28 -3.68 10.42
CA PHE A 30 -4.72 -3.46 10.56
C PHE A 30 -5.19 -2.29 9.70
N HIS A 31 -6.41 -2.38 9.17
CA HIS A 31 -7.01 -1.33 8.34
C HIS A 31 -7.54 -0.15 9.19
N PHE A 32 -7.79 -0.35 10.49
CA PHE A 32 -8.48 0.61 11.37
C PHE A 32 -7.57 1.28 12.41
N ASN A 33 -6.25 1.26 12.24
CA ASN A 33 -5.35 1.78 13.27
C ASN A 33 -5.30 3.33 13.28
N THR A 34 -5.16 3.92 14.48
CA THR A 34 -4.97 5.36 14.67
C THR A 34 -3.70 5.84 13.96
N HIS A 35 -3.72 7.03 13.36
CA HIS A 35 -2.63 7.55 12.52
C HIS A 35 -1.24 7.54 13.19
N SER A 36 -1.18 7.64 14.51
CA SER A 36 0.03 7.57 15.34
C SER A 36 0.77 6.23 15.28
N ASN A 37 0.10 5.15 14.86
CA ASN A 37 0.65 3.80 14.83
C ASN A 37 0.85 3.30 13.39
N LYS A 38 0.86 4.19 12.40
CA LYS A 38 1.16 3.82 11.02
C LYS A 38 2.64 3.47 10.86
N VAL A 39 2.91 2.49 10.00
CA VAL A 39 4.26 2.12 9.58
C VAL A 39 4.95 3.35 9.01
N HIS A 40 6.21 3.59 9.38
CA HIS A 40 7.02 4.60 8.71
C HIS A 40 7.08 4.27 7.22
N ALA A 41 6.80 5.26 6.37
CA ALA A 41 6.80 5.06 4.92
C ALA A 41 8.17 4.58 4.42
N THR A 42 9.24 4.97 5.11
CA THR A 42 10.62 4.79 4.67
C THR A 42 11.49 4.08 5.72
N ASN A 43 12.43 3.28 5.23
CA ASN A 43 13.63 2.80 5.90
C ASN A 43 14.88 3.30 5.14
N VAL A 44 16.10 3.07 5.65
CA VAL A 44 17.33 3.56 4.99
C VAL A 44 17.47 3.05 3.57
N ARG A 45 17.14 1.77 3.31
CA ARG A 45 17.18 1.23 1.95
C ARG A 45 16.27 2.02 1.02
N THR A 46 15.02 2.26 1.40
CA THR A 46 14.07 2.98 0.54
C THR A 46 14.51 4.42 0.25
N LEU A 47 15.11 5.10 1.23
CA LEU A 47 15.65 6.45 1.05
C LEU A 47 16.83 6.47 0.08
N VAL A 48 17.70 5.46 0.14
CA VAL A 48 18.81 5.31 -0.81
C VAL A 48 18.28 5.07 -2.24
N PHE A 49 17.23 4.27 -2.41
CA PHE A 49 16.59 4.09 -3.72
C PHE A 49 15.86 5.35 -4.21
N GLU A 50 15.23 6.10 -3.31
CA GLU A 50 14.64 7.41 -3.63
C GLU A 50 15.71 8.42 -4.07
N ALA A 51 16.82 8.49 -3.34
CA ALA A 51 17.96 9.33 -3.70
C ALA A 51 18.48 8.98 -5.09
N ASN A 52 18.64 7.69 -5.41
CA ASN A 52 19.05 7.27 -6.75
C ASN A 52 18.04 7.70 -7.84
N ASN A 53 16.74 7.55 -7.59
CA ASN A 53 15.72 8.02 -8.54
C ASN A 53 15.77 9.53 -8.75
N ILE A 54 16.08 10.32 -7.70
CA ILE A 54 16.26 11.77 -7.83
C ILE A 54 17.52 12.09 -8.63
N LEU A 55 18.63 11.39 -8.40
CA LEU A 55 19.88 11.55 -9.16
C LEU A 55 19.64 11.29 -10.65
N MET A 56 18.95 10.19 -11.00
CA MET A 56 18.58 9.90 -12.38
C MET A 56 17.75 11.03 -13.02
N LYS A 57 16.84 11.66 -12.26
CA LYS A 57 16.05 12.80 -12.75
C LYS A 57 16.85 14.09 -12.86
N ILE A 58 17.85 14.31 -12.02
CA ILE A 58 18.77 15.44 -12.16
C ILE A 58 19.54 15.30 -13.49
N ASP A 59 20.02 14.09 -13.77
CA ASP A 59 20.81 13.81 -14.98
C ASP A 59 19.97 13.84 -16.26
N VAL A 60 18.77 13.25 -16.24
CA VAL A 60 17.93 13.07 -17.45
C VAL A 60 16.89 14.18 -17.61
N GLU A 61 16.22 14.58 -16.52
CA GLU A 61 15.06 15.50 -16.54
C GLU A 61 15.45 16.95 -16.17
N LYS A 62 16.76 17.23 -15.99
CA LYS A 62 17.32 18.54 -15.60
C LYS A 62 16.67 19.13 -14.34
N VAL A 63 16.30 18.26 -13.41
CA VAL A 63 15.79 18.67 -12.09
C VAL A 63 16.88 19.40 -11.31
N LYS A 64 16.49 20.41 -10.51
CA LYS A 64 17.45 21.17 -9.69
C LYS A 64 18.15 20.24 -8.70
N SER A 65 19.47 20.29 -8.72
CA SER A 65 20.33 19.40 -7.93
C SER A 65 20.16 19.55 -6.41
N SER A 66 19.68 20.71 -5.94
CA SER A 66 19.33 20.92 -4.52
C SER A 66 18.23 19.99 -3.99
N ASN A 67 17.46 19.35 -4.87
CA ASN A 67 16.35 18.47 -4.47
C ASN A 67 16.83 17.16 -3.81
N ILE A 68 18.10 16.80 -3.96
CA ILE A 68 18.68 15.60 -3.31
C ILE A 68 19.00 15.84 -1.83
N LEU A 69 19.27 17.10 -1.44
CA LEU A 69 19.78 17.44 -0.11
C LEU A 69 18.84 17.01 1.03
N PRO A 70 17.50 17.22 0.95
CA PRO A 70 16.59 16.76 2.00
C PRO A 70 16.64 15.24 2.22
N VAL A 71 16.73 14.47 1.13
CA VAL A 71 16.78 13.00 1.19
C VAL A 71 18.11 12.53 1.79
N ILE A 72 19.21 13.19 1.41
CA ILE A 72 20.54 12.92 2.00
C ILE A 72 20.54 13.16 3.52
N GLU A 73 19.96 14.28 3.97
CA GLU A 73 19.85 14.56 5.42
C GLU A 73 18.98 13.51 6.13
N GLU A 74 17.91 13.04 5.49
CA GLU A 74 17.08 11.97 6.04
C GLU A 74 17.84 10.63 6.14
N ILE A 75 18.65 10.29 5.13
CA ILE A 75 19.53 9.10 5.16
C ILE A 75 20.48 9.18 6.35
N LYS A 76 21.20 10.30 6.50
CA LYS A 76 22.16 10.53 7.59
C LYS A 76 21.51 10.42 8.97
N LYS A 77 20.28 10.91 9.11
CA LYS A 77 19.54 10.81 10.36
C LYS A 77 19.09 9.37 10.65
N ASN A 78 18.54 8.68 9.65
CA ASN A 78 17.93 7.37 9.85
C ASN A 78 18.96 6.26 10.01
N ILE A 79 20.10 6.34 9.30
CA ILE A 79 21.18 5.35 9.38
C ILE A 79 21.72 5.18 10.81
N GLN A 80 21.81 6.27 11.58
CA GLN A 80 22.28 6.24 12.97
C GLN A 80 21.47 5.28 13.85
N SER A 81 20.20 5.06 13.50
CA SER A 81 19.28 4.28 14.29
C SER A 81 18.94 2.93 13.63
N ASP A 82 19.09 2.79 12.31
CA ASP A 82 18.73 1.59 11.56
C ASP A 82 19.80 0.49 11.72
N SER A 83 19.58 -0.44 12.66
CA SER A 83 20.52 -1.54 12.94
C SER A 83 20.71 -2.50 11.76
N VAL A 84 19.71 -2.61 10.88
CA VAL A 84 19.78 -3.48 9.71
C VAL A 84 20.72 -2.87 8.67
N ALA A 85 20.57 -1.57 8.41
CA ALA A 85 21.47 -0.86 7.50
C ALA A 85 22.91 -0.84 8.01
N LYS A 86 23.11 -0.57 9.31
CA LYS A 86 24.43 -0.55 9.93
C LYS A 86 25.17 -1.87 9.80
N GLU A 87 24.48 -2.99 10.06
CA GLU A 87 25.08 -4.31 9.93
C GLU A 87 25.52 -4.60 8.49
N LEU A 88 24.71 -4.22 7.50
CA LEU A 88 25.02 -4.48 6.08
C LEU A 88 26.12 -3.57 5.51
N LEU A 89 26.26 -2.36 6.03
CA LEU A 89 27.30 -1.40 5.60
C LEU A 89 28.61 -1.62 6.36
N GLY A 90 28.53 -2.01 7.64
CA GLY A 90 29.67 -2.28 8.51
C GLY A 90 30.65 -1.11 8.55
N ILE A 91 31.94 -1.41 8.43
CA ILE A 91 33.06 -0.44 8.49
C ILE A 91 32.97 0.63 7.38
N LYS A 92 32.23 0.36 6.30
CA LYS A 92 32.09 1.29 5.16
C LYS A 92 31.11 2.43 5.44
N GLU A 93 30.28 2.33 6.49
CA GLU A 93 29.29 3.35 6.86
C GLU A 93 29.90 4.76 6.87
N ASP A 94 30.99 4.96 7.61
CA ASP A 94 31.63 6.26 7.76
C ASP A 94 32.14 6.83 6.43
N TYR A 95 32.72 5.98 5.58
CA TYR A 95 33.22 6.39 4.27
C TYR A 95 32.07 6.82 3.34
N LEU A 96 30.98 6.05 3.33
CA LEU A 96 29.81 6.34 2.51
C LEU A 96 29.08 7.60 2.99
N ILE A 97 28.95 7.80 4.31
CA ILE A 97 28.37 9.03 4.87
C ILE A 97 29.23 10.25 4.52
N LYS A 98 30.57 10.12 4.53
CA LYS A 98 31.46 11.21 4.08
C LYS A 98 31.22 11.58 2.62
N GLY A 99 31.07 10.61 1.73
CA GLY A 99 30.76 10.89 0.32
C GLY A 99 29.40 11.55 0.10
N LEU A 100 28.41 11.31 0.98
CA LEU A 100 27.14 12.04 0.98
C LEU A 100 27.24 13.50 1.45
N ASN A 101 28.35 13.89 2.10
CA ASN A 101 28.58 15.28 2.52
C ASN A 101 29.24 16.14 1.44
N SER A 102 29.62 15.55 0.31
CA SER A 102 30.26 16.25 -0.80
C SER A 102 29.25 17.10 -1.58
N THR A 103 28.77 18.19 -0.97
CA THR A 103 27.73 19.09 -1.51
C THR A 103 28.08 19.72 -2.86
N GLU A 104 29.37 19.72 -3.21
CA GLU A 104 29.89 20.28 -4.46
C GLU A 104 30.26 19.18 -5.49
N ASN A 105 30.36 17.91 -5.08
CA ASN A 105 30.75 16.81 -5.96
C ASN A 105 29.64 15.77 -6.11
N PHE A 106 28.77 15.99 -7.10
CA PHE A 106 27.68 15.06 -7.43
C PHE A 106 28.14 13.65 -7.80
N SER A 107 29.35 13.51 -8.36
CA SER A 107 29.93 12.21 -8.68
C SER A 107 30.18 11.37 -7.43
N GLU A 108 30.66 12.00 -6.35
CA GLU A 108 30.89 11.33 -5.07
C GLU A 108 29.59 10.93 -4.36
N ILE A 109 28.58 11.81 -4.41
CA ILE A 109 27.24 11.49 -3.89
C ILE A 109 26.68 10.28 -4.63
N SER A 110 26.73 10.29 -5.97
CA SER A 110 26.22 9.21 -6.81
C SER A 110 26.93 7.88 -6.53
N ALA A 111 28.27 7.89 -6.48
CA ALA A 111 29.06 6.70 -6.15
C ALA A 111 28.74 6.14 -4.76
N SER A 112 28.47 7.01 -3.78
CA SER A 112 28.09 6.61 -2.42
C SER A 112 26.70 5.98 -2.37
N ILE A 113 25.72 6.57 -3.07
CA ILE A 113 24.37 6.04 -3.20
C ILE A 113 24.39 4.68 -3.92
N ASP A 114 25.11 4.56 -5.03
CA ASP A 114 25.27 3.30 -5.77
C ASP A 114 25.93 2.20 -4.93
N ALA A 115 26.94 2.55 -4.14
CA ALA A 115 27.55 1.62 -3.20
C ALA A 115 26.54 1.17 -2.12
N MET A 116 25.80 2.11 -1.50
CA MET A 116 24.75 1.78 -0.54
C MET A 116 23.66 0.90 -1.15
N MET A 117 23.20 1.17 -2.38
CA MET A 117 22.21 0.34 -3.09
C MET A 117 22.69 -1.11 -3.26
N ARG A 118 23.95 -1.31 -3.64
CA ARG A 118 24.52 -2.66 -3.80
C ARG A 118 24.61 -3.42 -2.48
N HIS A 119 24.84 -2.71 -1.37
CA HIS A 119 24.92 -3.30 -0.04
C HIS A 119 23.54 -3.63 0.54
N LEU A 120 22.56 -2.74 0.36
CA LEU A 120 21.22 -2.85 0.96
C LEU A 120 20.20 -3.55 0.03
N GLY A 121 20.45 -3.61 -1.27
CA GLY A 121 19.55 -4.17 -2.28
C GLY A 121 19.54 -5.70 -2.36
N ASN A 122 18.91 -6.22 -3.43
CA ASN A 122 18.89 -7.64 -3.78
C ASN A 122 18.45 -8.58 -2.64
N GLY A 123 17.46 -8.16 -1.85
CA GLY A 123 16.93 -8.94 -0.73
C GLY A 123 17.81 -8.98 0.53
N ARG A 124 19.01 -8.37 0.52
CA ARG A 124 19.94 -8.37 1.66
C ARG A 124 19.33 -7.71 2.89
N TYR A 125 18.73 -6.53 2.72
CA TYR A 125 18.05 -5.82 3.82
C TYR A 125 16.90 -6.63 4.41
N LEU A 126 16.06 -7.24 3.58
CA LEU A 126 14.95 -8.07 4.05
C LEU A 126 15.45 -9.27 4.86
N ASN A 127 16.47 -9.96 4.37
CA ASN A 127 17.02 -11.14 5.04
C ASN A 127 17.71 -10.78 6.36
N GLU A 128 18.46 -9.68 6.39
CA GLU A 128 19.10 -9.20 7.61
C GLU A 128 18.06 -8.73 8.65
N ALA A 129 16.99 -8.04 8.22
CA ALA A 129 15.89 -7.67 9.11
C ALA A 129 15.21 -8.89 9.74
N LYS A 130 14.96 -9.95 8.96
CA LYS A 130 14.41 -11.23 9.47
C LYS A 130 15.36 -11.90 10.44
N LYS A 131 16.65 -11.97 10.11
CA LYS A 131 17.69 -12.58 10.94
C LYS A 131 17.79 -11.88 12.30
N GLN A 132 18.02 -10.57 12.32
CA GLN A 132 18.10 -9.81 13.57
C GLN A 132 16.83 -9.96 14.40
N LEU A 133 15.66 -10.00 13.76
CA LEU A 133 14.40 -10.19 14.46
C LEU A 133 14.30 -11.58 15.10
N LEU A 134 14.67 -12.66 14.39
CA LEU A 134 14.70 -14.03 14.94
C LEU A 134 15.65 -14.16 16.14
N GLU A 135 16.80 -13.48 16.10
CA GLU A 135 17.79 -13.52 17.19
C GLU A 135 17.30 -12.86 18.48
N VAL A 136 16.42 -11.85 18.38
CA VAL A 136 15.96 -11.08 19.53
C VAL A 136 14.56 -11.45 20.03
N ILE A 137 13.77 -12.16 19.23
CA ILE A 137 12.35 -12.42 19.52
C ILE A 137 12.14 -13.38 20.69
N GLY A 138 13.13 -14.23 20.98
CA GLY A 138 13.14 -15.10 22.15
C GLY A 138 13.50 -14.39 23.46
N ASP A 139 13.96 -13.13 23.42
CA ASP A 139 14.34 -12.37 24.61
C ASP A 139 13.25 -11.33 24.96
N PRO A 140 12.40 -11.58 25.97
CA PRO A 140 11.33 -10.66 26.36
C PRO A 140 11.84 -9.33 26.93
N LYS A 141 13.14 -9.17 27.23
CA LYS A 141 13.73 -7.90 27.69
C LYS A 141 14.03 -6.95 26.53
N LYS A 142 14.17 -7.46 25.29
CA LYS A 142 14.50 -6.66 24.09
C LYS A 142 13.29 -6.02 23.39
N LYS A 143 12.22 -5.70 24.12
CA LYS A 143 10.95 -5.18 23.56
C LYS A 143 11.12 -3.97 22.63
N LYS A 144 11.96 -3.01 23.00
CA LYS A 144 12.21 -1.80 22.18
C LYS A 144 12.83 -2.16 20.82
N LEU A 145 13.77 -3.11 20.82
CA LEU A 145 14.46 -3.56 19.61
C LEU A 145 13.53 -4.37 18.71
N ILE A 146 12.76 -5.30 19.30
CA ILE A 146 11.70 -6.05 18.58
C ILE A 146 10.74 -5.08 17.90
N ALA A 147 10.27 -4.05 18.62
CA ALA A 147 9.33 -3.08 18.07
C ALA A 147 9.92 -2.25 16.93
N LYS A 148 11.22 -1.99 16.96
CA LYS A 148 11.92 -1.26 15.90
C LYS A 148 12.09 -2.14 14.65
N LEU A 149 12.63 -3.34 14.83
CA LEU A 149 12.84 -4.31 13.74
C LEU A 149 11.53 -4.71 13.08
N THR A 150 10.45 -4.87 13.84
CA THR A 150 9.11 -5.14 13.29
C THR A 150 8.66 -4.03 12.35
N ARG A 151 8.85 -2.76 12.73
CA ARG A 151 8.49 -1.62 11.85
C ARG A 151 9.36 -1.56 10.59
N LEU A 152 10.67 -1.81 10.71
CA LEU A 152 11.57 -1.87 9.57
C LEU A 152 11.18 -3.00 8.60
N LEU A 153 10.86 -4.19 9.14
CA LEU A 153 10.40 -5.33 8.35
C LEU A 153 9.11 -5.03 7.60
N VAL A 154 8.08 -4.49 8.28
CA VAL A 154 6.81 -4.15 7.61
C VAL A 154 7.03 -3.07 6.55
N SER A 155 7.83 -2.04 6.86
CA SER A 155 8.17 -1.00 5.89
C SER A 155 8.86 -1.61 4.66
N GLU A 156 9.83 -2.50 4.86
CA GLU A 156 10.52 -3.18 3.76
C GLU A 156 9.59 -4.04 2.91
N LEU A 157 8.74 -4.86 3.54
CA LEU A 157 7.79 -5.73 2.82
C LEU A 157 6.82 -4.93 1.96
N LEU A 158 6.25 -3.84 2.51
CA LEU A 158 5.34 -2.97 1.77
C LEU A 158 6.05 -2.25 0.63
N ASN A 159 7.29 -1.78 0.84
CA ASN A 159 8.07 -1.09 -0.19
C ASN A 159 8.60 -2.03 -1.29
N LEU A 160 8.82 -3.31 -1.00
CA LEU A 160 9.07 -4.32 -2.02
C LEU A 160 7.83 -4.57 -2.90
N GLY A 161 6.63 -4.30 -2.37
CA GLY A 161 5.36 -4.43 -3.08
C GLY A 161 4.55 -5.67 -2.69
N TYR A 162 4.78 -6.22 -1.49
CA TYR A 162 3.86 -7.20 -0.92
C TYR A 162 2.54 -6.53 -0.54
N ASP A 163 1.43 -7.20 -0.83
CA ASP A 163 0.12 -6.69 -0.46
C ASP A 163 -0.10 -6.74 1.06
N LYS A 164 -0.61 -5.64 1.62
CA LYS A 164 -0.88 -5.51 3.05
C LYS A 164 -1.85 -6.59 3.57
N GLN A 165 -2.84 -6.99 2.76
CA GLN A 165 -3.80 -8.04 3.14
C GLN A 165 -3.17 -9.42 3.12
N TYR A 166 -2.25 -9.67 2.18
CA TYR A 166 -1.49 -10.92 2.15
C TYR A 166 -0.69 -11.10 3.45
N LEU A 167 0.04 -10.05 3.87
CA LEU A 167 0.78 -10.05 5.15
C LEU A 167 -0.16 -10.35 6.33
N TYR A 168 -1.30 -9.66 6.39
CA TYR A 168 -2.26 -9.80 7.49
C TYR A 168 -2.96 -11.17 7.51
N PHE A 169 -3.30 -11.70 6.33
CA PHE A 169 -3.98 -12.99 6.19
C PHE A 169 -3.12 -14.13 6.75
N TYR A 170 -1.84 -14.19 6.37
CA TYR A 170 -0.94 -15.23 6.87
C TYR A 170 -0.56 -15.02 8.34
N LEU A 171 -0.48 -13.78 8.81
CA LEU A 171 -0.32 -13.51 10.25
C LEU A 171 -1.50 -14.10 11.03
N LYS A 172 -2.72 -13.94 10.52
CA LYS A 172 -3.93 -14.51 11.14
C LYS A 172 -3.94 -16.03 11.13
N GLU A 173 -3.73 -16.64 9.96
CA GLU A 173 -3.75 -18.11 9.80
C GLU A 173 -2.67 -18.81 10.65
N LEU A 174 -1.52 -18.17 10.88
CA LEU A 174 -0.43 -18.78 11.64
C LEU A 174 -0.45 -18.49 13.13
N PHE A 175 -0.99 -17.34 13.59
CA PHE A 175 -0.82 -16.90 14.98
C PHE A 175 -2.09 -16.48 15.71
N ILE A 176 -3.07 -15.89 15.02
CA ILE A 176 -4.22 -15.22 15.68
C ILE A 176 -5.46 -16.12 15.68
N THR A 177 -5.78 -16.73 14.54
CA THR A 177 -6.89 -17.66 14.36
C THR A 177 -6.38 -18.93 13.67
N PRO A 178 -5.46 -19.66 14.32
CA PRO A 178 -4.84 -20.81 13.71
C PRO A 178 -5.81 -22.00 13.72
N LYS A 179 -5.77 -22.82 12.67
CA LYS A 179 -6.57 -24.06 12.60
C LYS A 179 -6.03 -25.17 13.50
N ASN A 180 -4.72 -25.13 13.74
CA ASN A 180 -3.99 -26.09 14.56
C ASN A 180 -3.32 -25.35 15.72
N LYS A 181 -2.78 -26.09 16.68
CA LYS A 181 -1.94 -25.50 17.73
C LYS A 181 -0.78 -24.72 17.14
N VAL A 182 -0.47 -23.57 17.74
CA VAL A 182 0.65 -22.72 17.32
C VAL A 182 1.93 -23.28 17.92
N ASN A 183 2.88 -23.64 17.05
CA ASN A 183 4.28 -23.85 17.41
C ASN A 183 5.04 -22.55 17.09
N PRO A 184 5.36 -21.71 18.09
CA PRO A 184 5.97 -20.39 17.89
C PRO A 184 7.16 -20.35 16.93
N THR A 185 8.15 -21.21 17.15
CA THR A 185 9.42 -21.22 16.40
C THR A 185 9.22 -21.71 14.97
N GLU A 186 8.37 -22.71 14.79
CA GLU A 186 8.05 -23.23 13.46
C GLU A 186 7.19 -22.23 12.67
N ASN A 187 6.20 -21.63 13.32
CA ASN A 187 5.26 -20.71 12.68
C ASN A 187 5.94 -19.40 12.26
N ILE A 188 6.91 -18.88 13.03
CA ILE A 188 7.65 -17.68 12.61
C ILE A 188 8.55 -17.95 11.39
N ASN A 189 9.22 -19.10 11.37
CA ASN A 189 10.03 -19.50 10.21
C ASN A 189 9.15 -19.67 8.97
N LYS A 190 8.03 -20.40 9.10
CA LYS A 190 7.01 -20.53 8.05
C LYS A 190 6.50 -19.18 7.57
N TYR A 191 6.24 -18.24 8.48
CA TYR A 191 5.79 -16.90 8.10
C TYR A 191 6.86 -16.15 7.30
N PHE A 192 8.13 -16.20 7.73
CA PHE A 192 9.23 -15.51 7.04
C PHE A 192 9.60 -16.13 5.69
N GLU A 193 9.44 -17.44 5.52
CA GLU A 193 9.65 -18.13 4.24
C GLU A 193 8.68 -17.67 3.14
N LEU A 194 7.51 -17.14 3.50
CA LEU A 194 6.54 -16.61 2.52
C LEU A 194 7.06 -15.38 1.76
N PHE A 195 8.05 -14.67 2.31
CA PHE A 195 8.50 -13.38 1.81
C PHE A 195 9.92 -13.43 1.23
N ASP A 196 10.12 -14.12 0.11
CA ASP A 196 11.42 -14.28 -0.53
C ASP A 196 11.86 -13.08 -1.41
N GLY A 197 10.99 -12.11 -1.62
CA GLY A 197 11.22 -10.96 -2.51
C GLY A 197 11.13 -11.30 -4.00
N ASN A 198 10.75 -12.53 -4.36
CA ASN A 198 10.75 -13.00 -5.74
C ASN A 198 9.35 -12.99 -6.35
N ARG A 199 9.24 -12.48 -7.59
CA ARG A 199 7.98 -12.52 -8.34
C ARG A 199 7.71 -13.93 -8.85
N LYS A 200 6.48 -14.39 -8.65
CA LYS A 200 5.97 -15.70 -9.06
C LYS A 200 4.87 -15.51 -10.10
N LYS A 201 4.68 -16.52 -10.95
CA LYS A 201 3.56 -16.54 -11.90
C LYS A 201 2.28 -16.92 -11.16
N PHE A 202 1.23 -16.16 -11.42
CA PHE A 202 -0.11 -16.42 -10.92
C PHE A 202 -1.08 -16.38 -12.08
N LYS A 203 -2.03 -17.32 -12.10
CA LYS A 203 -3.18 -17.26 -13.01
C LYS A 203 -4.35 -16.71 -12.21
N VAL A 204 -4.94 -15.63 -12.69
CA VAL A 204 -6.07 -14.96 -12.03
C VAL A 204 -7.30 -15.12 -12.90
N CYS A 205 -8.40 -15.58 -12.29
CA CYS A 205 -9.70 -15.70 -12.90
C CYS A 205 -10.70 -14.76 -12.23
N ARG A 206 -11.49 -14.04 -13.02
CA ARG A 206 -12.59 -13.18 -12.57
C ARG A 206 -13.85 -13.41 -13.38
N LEU A 207 -14.99 -13.22 -12.74
CA LEU A 207 -16.28 -13.19 -13.43
C LEU A 207 -16.53 -11.79 -13.95
N VAL A 208 -16.79 -11.65 -15.24
CA VAL A 208 -17.02 -10.37 -15.93
C VAL A 208 -18.32 -10.43 -16.73
N ASN A 209 -18.97 -9.29 -16.99
CA ASN A 209 -20.18 -9.30 -17.83
C ASN A 209 -19.87 -9.74 -19.27
N LYS A 210 -20.85 -10.36 -19.96
CA LYS A 210 -20.71 -10.83 -21.34
C LYS A 210 -20.26 -9.77 -22.34
N ASP A 211 -20.46 -8.48 -22.05
CA ASP A 211 -19.98 -7.38 -22.90
C ASP A 211 -18.44 -7.39 -23.08
N TYR A 212 -17.69 -8.03 -22.18
CA TYR A 212 -16.25 -8.25 -22.38
C TYR A 212 -15.92 -9.10 -23.61
N LEU A 213 -16.84 -9.93 -24.10
CA LEU A 213 -16.64 -10.73 -25.31
C LEU A 213 -16.37 -9.88 -26.56
N LEU A 214 -16.80 -8.61 -26.56
CA LEU A 214 -16.49 -7.65 -27.64
C LEU A 214 -15.00 -7.34 -27.74
N PHE A 215 -14.24 -7.59 -26.67
CA PHE A 215 -12.80 -7.33 -26.59
C PHE A 215 -11.96 -8.58 -26.89
N ASN A 216 -12.57 -9.65 -27.41
CA ASN A 216 -11.83 -10.87 -27.72
C ASN A 216 -10.71 -10.64 -28.77
N GLU A 217 -10.89 -9.68 -29.67
CA GLU A 217 -9.87 -9.32 -30.68
C GLU A 217 -8.60 -8.71 -30.07
N ILE A 218 -8.71 -8.05 -28.91
CA ILE A 218 -7.56 -7.49 -28.19
C ILE A 218 -7.01 -8.43 -27.11
N ALA A 219 -7.55 -9.65 -27.01
CA ALA A 219 -7.15 -10.65 -26.02
C ALA A 219 -5.65 -11.01 -26.12
N SER A 220 -5.13 -11.07 -27.34
CA SER A 220 -3.70 -11.31 -27.62
C SER A 220 -2.82 -10.12 -27.25
N LEU A 221 -3.33 -8.88 -27.35
CA LEU A 221 -2.57 -7.67 -27.03
C LEU A 221 -2.40 -7.46 -25.53
N LEU A 222 -3.35 -7.97 -24.73
CA LEU A 222 -3.39 -7.79 -23.27
C LEU A 222 -3.24 -9.11 -22.50
N ASP A 223 -2.84 -10.19 -23.19
CA ASP A 223 -2.59 -11.53 -22.65
C ASP A 223 -3.71 -12.04 -21.73
N PHE A 224 -4.94 -12.05 -22.24
CA PHE A 224 -6.09 -12.63 -21.52
C PHE A 224 -6.87 -13.63 -22.37
N LYS A 225 -7.74 -14.39 -21.71
CA LYS A 225 -8.69 -15.32 -22.32
C LYS A 225 -10.06 -15.09 -21.71
N LEU A 226 -11.10 -15.19 -22.55
CA LEU A 226 -12.48 -15.21 -22.12
C LEU A 226 -13.04 -16.60 -22.33
N LYS A 227 -13.56 -17.21 -21.26
CA LYS A 227 -14.16 -18.55 -21.29
C LYS A 227 -15.61 -18.48 -20.86
N ARG A 228 -16.46 -19.28 -21.51
CA ARG A 228 -17.83 -19.49 -21.04
C ARG A 228 -17.86 -20.56 -19.96
N LYS A 229 -18.98 -20.65 -19.22
CA LYS A 229 -19.12 -21.62 -18.13
C LYS A 229 -19.05 -23.06 -18.66
N GLU A 230 -19.56 -23.28 -19.86
CA GLU A 230 -19.61 -24.56 -20.55
C GLU A 230 -18.21 -25.05 -20.98
N GLU A 231 -17.21 -24.16 -21.00
CA GLU A 231 -15.82 -24.46 -21.37
C GLU A 231 -14.96 -24.83 -20.14
N LEU A 232 -15.55 -24.91 -18.95
CA LEU A 232 -14.86 -25.35 -17.74
C LEU A 232 -14.69 -26.88 -17.76
N SER A 233 -13.51 -27.34 -17.35
CA SER A 233 -13.26 -28.77 -17.09
C SER A 233 -14.18 -29.29 -15.99
N GLU A 234 -14.59 -30.55 -16.08
CA GLU A 234 -15.35 -31.25 -15.02
C GLU A 234 -14.49 -31.50 -13.78
N ASP A 235 -13.17 -31.58 -13.95
CA ASP A 235 -12.18 -31.81 -12.89
C ASP A 235 -11.71 -30.48 -12.27
N ILE A 236 -12.62 -29.84 -11.52
CA ILE A 236 -12.35 -28.63 -10.73
C ILE A 236 -12.59 -28.89 -9.24
N SER A 237 -11.74 -28.30 -8.38
CA SER A 237 -11.83 -28.43 -6.92
C SER A 237 -13.14 -27.85 -6.36
N GLU A 238 -13.52 -28.25 -5.14
CA GLU A 238 -14.73 -27.72 -4.49
C GLU A 238 -14.73 -26.20 -4.34
N LYS A 239 -13.57 -25.58 -4.12
CA LYS A 239 -13.43 -24.12 -4.02
C LYS A 239 -13.75 -23.45 -5.36
N GLU A 240 -13.28 -24.03 -6.46
CA GLU A 240 -13.57 -23.56 -7.81
C GLU A 240 -15.04 -23.75 -8.15
N LYS A 241 -15.62 -24.92 -7.83
CA LYS A 241 -17.05 -25.20 -7.98
C LYS A 241 -17.89 -24.16 -7.25
N LYS A 242 -17.56 -23.84 -6.00
CA LYS A 242 -18.23 -22.78 -5.23
C LYS A 242 -18.10 -21.43 -5.93
N PHE A 243 -16.89 -21.02 -6.34
CA PHE A 243 -16.67 -19.74 -7.01
C PHE A 243 -17.47 -19.62 -8.32
N PHE A 244 -17.41 -20.65 -9.18
CA PHE A 244 -18.09 -20.67 -10.48
C PHE A 244 -19.60 -20.98 -10.39
N SER A 245 -20.09 -21.50 -9.25
CA SER A 245 -21.53 -21.68 -9.01
C SER A 245 -22.27 -20.34 -9.04
N TYR A 246 -21.60 -19.26 -8.66
CA TYR A 246 -22.13 -17.90 -8.68
C TYR A 246 -22.18 -17.25 -10.06
N ILE A 247 -21.66 -17.90 -11.11
CA ILE A 247 -21.75 -17.38 -12.48
C ILE A 247 -23.22 -17.17 -12.83
N ARG A 248 -23.58 -15.91 -13.06
CA ARG A 248 -24.90 -15.54 -13.58
C ARG A 248 -24.95 -15.81 -15.08
N ASN A 249 -26.16 -15.97 -15.63
CA ASN A 249 -26.36 -16.19 -17.06
C ASN A 249 -25.76 -15.09 -17.97
N ASN A 250 -25.41 -13.92 -17.44
CA ASN A 250 -24.80 -12.81 -18.18
C ASN A 250 -23.31 -12.60 -17.88
N GLU A 251 -22.62 -13.60 -17.32
CA GLU A 251 -21.21 -13.51 -16.97
C GLU A 251 -20.36 -14.53 -17.74
N VAL A 252 -19.09 -14.17 -17.93
CA VAL A 252 -18.04 -15.00 -18.52
C VAL A 252 -16.79 -14.94 -17.64
N ILE A 253 -15.86 -15.85 -17.86
CA ILE A 253 -14.63 -15.96 -17.07
C ILE A 253 -13.51 -15.23 -17.82
N PHE A 254 -12.97 -14.20 -17.20
CA PHE A 254 -11.72 -13.57 -17.60
C PHE A 254 -10.55 -14.28 -16.94
N GLU A 255 -9.62 -14.81 -17.72
CA GLU A 255 -8.41 -15.50 -17.26
C GLU A 255 -7.17 -14.80 -17.81
N SER A 256 -6.21 -14.45 -16.95
CA SER A 256 -4.92 -13.87 -17.36
C SER A 256 -3.80 -14.27 -16.40
N GLN A 257 -2.55 -14.13 -16.83
CA GLN A 257 -1.36 -14.50 -16.07
C GLN A 257 -0.56 -13.26 -15.66
N TYR A 258 -0.10 -13.25 -14.40
CA TYR A 258 0.61 -12.10 -13.83
C TYR A 258 1.86 -12.54 -13.08
N LEU A 259 2.94 -11.77 -13.22
CA LEU A 259 4.15 -11.87 -12.40
C LEU A 259 4.04 -10.91 -11.20
N ALA A 260 3.77 -11.46 -10.02
CA ALA A 260 3.56 -10.70 -8.80
C ALA A 260 4.32 -11.32 -7.62
N LEU A 261 4.49 -10.56 -6.53
CA LEU A 261 5.11 -11.10 -5.30
C LEU A 261 4.17 -12.04 -4.54
N ASP A 262 2.87 -11.80 -4.65
CA ASP A 262 1.85 -12.54 -3.92
C ASP A 262 0.51 -12.57 -4.70
N PRO A 263 -0.44 -13.44 -4.29
CA PRO A 263 -1.73 -13.62 -4.95
C PRO A 263 -2.62 -12.36 -4.96
N TYR A 264 -2.51 -11.51 -3.94
CA TYR A 264 -3.32 -10.28 -3.81
C TYR A 264 -2.79 -9.21 -4.76
N HIS A 265 -1.46 -9.06 -4.86
CA HIS A 265 -0.83 -8.22 -5.86
C HIS A 265 -1.20 -8.68 -7.29
N ALA A 266 -1.18 -9.99 -7.58
CA ALA A 266 -1.66 -10.50 -8.87
C ALA A 266 -3.12 -10.09 -9.17
N THR A 267 -3.98 -10.13 -8.14
CA THR A 267 -5.37 -9.68 -8.24
C THR A 267 -5.47 -8.17 -8.51
N HIS A 268 -4.61 -7.36 -7.90
CA HIS A 268 -4.54 -5.92 -8.18
C HIS A 268 -4.13 -5.63 -9.63
N LEU A 269 -3.17 -6.36 -10.17
CA LEU A 269 -2.77 -6.26 -11.58
C LEU A 269 -3.93 -6.64 -12.51
N CYS A 270 -4.65 -7.73 -12.21
CA CYS A 270 -5.85 -8.12 -12.94
C CYS A 270 -6.93 -7.05 -12.92
N ASN A 271 -7.19 -6.46 -11.76
CA ASN A 271 -8.16 -5.37 -11.63
C ASN A 271 -7.75 -4.13 -12.44
N SER A 272 -6.45 -3.81 -12.51
CA SER A 272 -5.94 -2.73 -13.37
C SER A 272 -6.13 -3.05 -14.85
N HIS A 273 -5.90 -4.29 -15.30
CA HIS A 273 -6.17 -4.73 -16.67
C HIS A 273 -7.65 -4.55 -17.04
N LEU A 274 -8.57 -5.05 -16.19
CA LEU A 274 -10.01 -4.90 -16.41
C LEU A 274 -10.43 -3.42 -16.45
N LYS A 275 -9.86 -2.59 -15.57
CA LYS A 275 -10.09 -1.14 -15.58
C LYS A 275 -9.62 -0.49 -16.88
N THR A 276 -8.46 -0.88 -17.41
CA THR A 276 -7.97 -0.37 -18.71
C THR A 276 -8.97 -0.67 -19.82
N ILE A 277 -9.43 -1.92 -19.93
CA ILE A 277 -10.44 -2.32 -20.93
C ILE A 277 -11.74 -1.53 -20.73
N SER A 278 -12.20 -1.41 -19.49
CA SER A 278 -13.40 -0.62 -19.15
C SER A 278 -13.25 0.85 -19.49
N ASN A 279 -12.08 1.45 -19.27
CA ASN A 279 -11.82 2.86 -19.57
C ASN A 279 -11.81 3.10 -21.08
N VAL A 280 -11.18 2.21 -21.86
CA VAL A 280 -11.22 2.24 -23.33
C VAL A 280 -12.67 2.13 -23.81
N ASN A 281 -13.44 1.20 -23.27
CA ASN A 281 -14.86 1.08 -23.58
C ASN A 281 -15.63 2.37 -23.26
N SER A 282 -15.44 2.93 -22.05
CA SER A 282 -16.12 4.16 -21.63
C SER A 282 -15.72 5.40 -22.41
N PHE A 283 -14.52 5.40 -23.01
CA PHE A 283 -14.06 6.47 -23.90
C PHE A 283 -14.85 6.49 -25.22
N TYR A 284 -15.14 5.31 -25.79
CA TYR A 284 -15.89 5.20 -27.05
C TYR A 284 -17.40 4.97 -26.86
N SER A 285 -17.84 4.52 -25.69
CA SER A 285 -19.22 4.14 -25.38
C SER A 285 -19.64 4.65 -24.00
N HIS A 286 -20.22 5.85 -23.97
CA HIS A 286 -20.55 6.55 -22.71
C HIS A 286 -21.72 5.94 -21.91
N HIS A 287 -22.52 5.06 -22.51
CA HIS A 287 -23.74 4.54 -21.87
C HIS A 287 -23.62 3.11 -21.33
N LYS A 288 -22.61 2.34 -21.73
CA LYS A 288 -22.41 0.95 -21.26
C LYS A 288 -21.14 0.86 -20.44
N GLN A 289 -21.29 0.61 -19.14
CA GLN A 289 -20.16 0.35 -18.25
C GLN A 289 -19.90 -1.15 -18.16
N LEU A 290 -18.64 -1.54 -18.38
CA LEU A 290 -18.20 -2.90 -18.13
C LEU A 290 -18.16 -3.16 -16.62
N LYS A 291 -18.59 -4.35 -16.20
CA LYS A 291 -18.68 -4.72 -14.79
C LYS A 291 -18.02 -6.06 -14.57
N TRP A 292 -17.42 -6.22 -13.40
CA TRP A 292 -16.80 -7.48 -13.00
C TRP A 292 -17.01 -7.73 -11.51
N ASN A 293 -16.97 -9.01 -11.15
CA ASN A 293 -17.03 -9.47 -9.78
C ASN A 293 -15.76 -9.04 -9.04
N GLN A 294 -15.97 -8.59 -7.81
CA GLN A 294 -14.92 -8.13 -6.93
C GLN A 294 -14.07 -9.26 -6.35
N PHE A 295 -14.63 -10.47 -6.24
CA PHE A 295 -13.90 -11.66 -5.84
C PHE A 295 -13.05 -12.21 -6.99
N SER A 296 -11.89 -12.76 -6.64
CA SER A 296 -10.93 -13.30 -7.62
C SER A 296 -10.51 -14.69 -7.23
N LEU A 297 -10.35 -15.55 -8.22
CA LEU A 297 -9.85 -16.90 -8.06
C LEU A 297 -8.41 -16.94 -8.56
N VAL A 298 -7.46 -17.28 -7.70
CA VAL A 298 -6.03 -17.19 -8.02
C VAL A 298 -5.36 -18.55 -7.86
N TYR A 299 -4.67 -18.98 -8.91
CA TYR A 299 -3.86 -20.19 -8.93
C TYR A 299 -2.39 -19.81 -8.82
N ASN A 300 -1.66 -20.50 -7.94
CA ASN A 300 -0.21 -20.45 -7.94
C ASN A 300 0.39 -21.53 -8.88
N ASN A 301 1.72 -21.55 -9.01
CA ASN A 301 2.43 -22.53 -9.85
C ASN A 301 2.18 -23.99 -9.45
N SER A 302 1.82 -24.27 -8.20
CA SER A 302 1.49 -25.62 -7.71
C SER A 302 0.02 -25.98 -7.89
N GLY A 303 -0.79 -25.11 -8.52
CA GLY A 303 -2.22 -25.34 -8.73
C GLY A 303 -3.09 -25.05 -7.50
N TYR A 304 -2.52 -24.59 -6.38
CA TYR A 304 -3.26 -24.21 -5.19
C TYR A 304 -4.13 -22.98 -5.46
N VAL A 305 -5.39 -23.07 -5.05
CA VAL A 305 -6.44 -22.11 -5.37
C VAL A 305 -6.80 -21.26 -4.14
N ASN A 306 -6.69 -19.95 -4.30
CA ASN A 306 -7.14 -18.95 -3.34
C ASN A 306 -8.33 -18.17 -3.90
N VAL A 307 -9.36 -17.98 -3.08
CA VAL A 307 -10.42 -17.00 -3.33
C VAL A 307 -10.05 -15.74 -2.57
N ILE A 308 -9.85 -14.65 -3.30
CA ILE A 308 -9.41 -13.36 -2.76
C ILE A 308 -10.58 -12.39 -2.77
N GLU A 309 -10.87 -11.84 -1.61
CA GLU A 309 -11.89 -10.82 -1.39
C GLU A 309 -11.41 -9.44 -1.84
N PRO A 310 -12.33 -8.52 -2.20
CA PRO A 310 -11.95 -7.16 -2.50
C PRO A 310 -11.31 -6.44 -1.31
N PRO A 311 -10.47 -5.43 -1.59
CA PRO A 311 -9.93 -4.59 -0.54
C PRO A 311 -11.04 -3.80 0.17
N VAL A 312 -10.91 -3.70 1.49
CA VAL A 312 -11.78 -2.84 2.32
C VAL A 312 -11.54 -1.39 1.93
N ASN A 313 -12.61 -0.65 1.63
CA ASN A 313 -12.53 0.79 1.42
C ASN A 313 -12.14 1.47 2.74
N LEU A 314 -10.96 2.09 2.80
CA LEU A 314 -10.48 2.76 4.02
C LEU A 314 -11.43 3.87 4.50
N MET A 315 -12.20 4.49 3.60
CA MET A 315 -13.15 5.53 3.98
C MET A 315 -14.42 4.96 4.65
N SER A 316 -14.76 3.69 4.40
CA SER A 316 -15.91 3.02 5.03
C SER A 316 -15.60 2.44 6.41
N THR A 317 -14.44 2.78 6.98
CA THR A 317 -13.94 2.19 8.23
C THR A 317 -14.34 2.95 9.49
N ARG A 318 -15.07 4.08 9.36
CA ARG A 318 -15.59 4.80 10.53
C ARG A 318 -16.68 3.97 11.22
N PRO A 319 -16.68 3.87 12.56
CA PRO A 319 -17.73 3.18 13.27
C PRO A 319 -19.07 3.85 12.98
N ASN A 320 -20.07 3.05 12.63
CA ASN A 320 -21.42 3.54 12.41
C ASN A 320 -21.96 4.13 13.71
N LYS A 321 -22.49 5.35 13.63
CA LYS A 321 -23.28 5.92 14.73
C LYS A 321 -24.64 5.24 14.80
N LYS A 322 -25.25 5.21 15.99
CA LYS A 322 -26.62 4.73 16.15
C LYS A 322 -27.56 5.60 15.31
N ALA A 323 -28.65 5.01 14.79
CA ALA A 323 -29.58 5.71 13.89
C ALA A 323 -30.11 7.03 14.50
N GLU A 324 -30.45 7.02 15.79
CA GLU A 324 -30.92 8.20 16.53
C GLU A 324 -29.88 9.34 16.55
N GLU A 325 -28.60 9.00 16.75
CA GLU A 325 -27.52 9.98 16.70
C GLU A 325 -27.35 10.55 15.31
N VAL A 326 -27.41 9.70 14.27
CA VAL A 326 -27.33 10.13 12.86
C VAL A 326 -28.44 11.12 12.55
N ILE A 327 -29.68 10.85 12.95
CA ILE A 327 -30.82 11.74 12.74
C ILE A 327 -30.60 13.07 13.49
N LYS A 328 -30.16 13.02 14.74
CA LYS A 328 -29.85 14.24 15.52
C LYS A 328 -28.79 15.11 14.83
N TYR A 329 -27.70 14.52 14.38
CA TYR A 329 -26.66 15.26 13.64
C TYR A 329 -27.17 15.77 12.29
N ALA A 330 -27.95 14.97 11.56
CA ALA A 330 -28.55 15.39 10.29
C ALA A 330 -29.46 16.61 10.47
N ILE A 331 -30.31 16.64 11.51
CA ILE A 331 -31.17 17.80 11.82
C ILE A 331 -30.32 19.03 12.12
N LEU A 332 -29.29 18.91 12.97
CA LEU A 332 -28.38 20.02 13.28
C LEU A 332 -27.68 20.55 12.02
N THR A 333 -27.16 19.66 11.18
CA THR A 333 -26.44 20.01 9.95
C THR A 333 -27.35 20.61 8.89
N LEU A 334 -28.55 20.05 8.68
CA LEU A 334 -29.49 20.50 7.65
C LEU A 334 -30.24 21.78 8.06
N SER A 335 -30.53 21.95 9.35
CA SER A 335 -31.19 23.16 9.88
C SER A 335 -30.30 24.40 9.78
N GLY A 336 -28.97 24.23 9.69
CA GLY A 336 -28.03 25.33 9.54
C GLY A 336 -28.10 26.37 10.67
N ARG A 337 -28.62 25.98 11.84
CA ARG A 337 -28.78 26.90 12.98
C ARG A 337 -27.43 27.53 13.35
N GLY A 338 -27.38 28.86 13.33
CA GLY A 338 -26.17 29.63 13.63
C GLY A 338 -25.19 29.81 12.46
N LEU A 339 -25.52 29.34 11.25
CA LEU A 339 -24.72 29.55 10.04
C LEU A 339 -25.35 30.60 9.13
N ALA A 340 -24.52 31.48 8.56
CA ALA A 340 -24.91 32.31 7.42
C ALA A 340 -25.29 31.43 6.21
N LYS A 341 -26.16 31.95 5.33
CA LYS A 341 -26.68 31.22 4.17
C LYS A 341 -25.56 30.70 3.26
N GLU A 342 -24.52 31.51 3.04
CA GLU A 342 -23.36 31.18 2.22
C GLU A 342 -22.53 30.05 2.85
N SER A 343 -22.41 30.05 4.18
CA SER A 343 -21.73 28.99 4.92
C SER A 343 -22.51 27.68 4.89
N LEU A 344 -23.84 27.72 4.92
CA LEU A 344 -24.68 26.54 4.76
C LEU A 344 -24.57 25.94 3.35
N VAL A 345 -24.52 26.77 2.30
CA VAL A 345 -24.29 26.32 0.92
C VAL A 345 -22.93 25.64 0.78
N ARG A 346 -21.87 26.25 1.34
CA ARG A 346 -20.53 25.62 1.36
C ARG A 346 -20.55 24.28 2.08
N LEU A 347 -21.15 24.20 3.26
CA LEU A 347 -21.25 22.95 4.03
C LEU A 347 -21.96 21.83 3.24
N ARG A 348 -23.04 22.15 2.50
CA ARG A 348 -23.73 21.16 1.65
C ARG A 348 -22.84 20.66 0.51
N LYS A 349 -22.10 21.55 -0.14
CA LYS A 349 -21.15 21.17 -1.20
C LYS A 349 -20.02 20.29 -0.67
N VAL A 350 -19.51 20.57 0.53
CA VAL A 350 -18.51 19.75 1.22
C VAL A 350 -19.04 18.35 1.50
N MET A 351 -20.28 18.23 1.98
CA MET A 351 -20.92 16.93 2.19
C MET A 351 -21.10 16.14 0.89
N ALA A 352 -21.48 16.80 -0.20
CA ALA A 352 -21.59 16.18 -1.51
C ALA A 352 -20.23 15.63 -1.99
N LEU A 353 -19.18 16.46 -1.95
CA LEU A 353 -17.81 16.06 -2.32
C LEU A 353 -17.29 14.90 -1.45
N HIS A 354 -17.57 14.91 -0.15
CA HIS A 354 -17.25 13.77 0.73
C HIS A 354 -18.01 12.50 0.32
N GLY A 355 -19.29 12.63 -0.03
CA GLY A 355 -20.09 11.52 -0.56
C GLY A 355 -19.55 10.94 -1.87
N ASP A 356 -19.07 11.79 -2.77
CA ASP A 356 -18.49 11.38 -4.05
C ASP A 356 -17.11 10.73 -3.87
N ALA A 357 -16.29 11.24 -2.94
CA ALA A 357 -15.08 10.57 -2.50
C ALA A 357 -15.40 9.15 -2.00
N MET A 358 -16.44 8.98 -1.19
CA MET A 358 -16.83 7.68 -0.64
C MET A 358 -17.25 6.64 -1.68
N LYS A 359 -17.89 7.08 -2.77
CA LYS A 359 -18.36 6.20 -3.86
C LYS A 359 -17.28 5.84 -4.88
N THR A 360 -16.20 6.61 -4.93
CA THR A 360 -15.17 6.44 -5.95
C THR A 360 -14.14 5.41 -5.53
N ASP A 361 -13.78 4.48 -6.42
CA ASP A 361 -12.74 3.46 -6.16
C ASP A 361 -11.30 3.95 -6.42
N SER A 362 -11.15 5.09 -7.09
CA SER A 362 -9.84 5.71 -7.39
C SER A 362 -9.34 6.53 -6.20
N ARG A 363 -8.16 6.19 -5.66
CA ARG A 363 -7.54 6.93 -4.55
C ARG A 363 -7.23 8.38 -4.93
N GLN A 364 -6.85 8.61 -6.18
CA GLN A 364 -6.58 9.95 -6.71
C GLN A 364 -7.84 10.80 -6.72
N SER A 365 -8.95 10.25 -7.21
CA SER A 365 -10.24 10.95 -7.24
C SER A 365 -10.82 11.13 -5.83
N GLN A 366 -10.63 10.15 -4.94
CA GLN A 366 -10.93 10.30 -3.51
C GLN A 366 -10.18 11.49 -2.91
N LEU A 367 -8.86 11.57 -3.13
CA LEU A 367 -8.03 12.66 -2.63
C LEU A 367 -8.45 14.01 -3.23
N LEU A 368 -8.70 14.06 -4.53
CA LEU A 368 -9.15 15.28 -5.21
C LEU A 368 -10.48 15.78 -4.63
N ASN A 369 -11.47 14.90 -4.50
CA ASN A 369 -12.77 15.25 -3.92
C ASN A 369 -12.64 15.73 -2.46
N LEU A 370 -11.79 15.07 -1.66
CA LEU A 370 -11.51 15.49 -0.28
C LEU A 370 -10.75 16.83 -0.22
N TRP A 371 -9.80 17.06 -1.12
CA TRP A 371 -9.08 18.33 -1.23
C TRP A 371 -10.01 19.46 -1.62
N SER A 372 -10.83 19.27 -2.67
CA SER A 372 -11.85 20.23 -3.07
C SER A 372 -12.88 20.49 -1.96
N ALA A 373 -13.17 19.50 -1.12
CA ALA A 373 -14.01 19.68 0.06
C ALA A 373 -13.34 20.61 1.09
N LEU A 374 -12.04 20.48 1.33
CA LEU A 374 -11.27 21.40 2.18
C LEU A 374 -11.22 22.81 1.61
N GLU A 375 -10.95 22.96 0.32
CA GLU A 375 -10.97 24.28 -0.36
C GLU A 375 -12.35 24.93 -0.30
N THR A 376 -13.41 24.13 -0.35
CA THR A 376 -14.78 24.64 -0.22
C THR A 376 -15.09 25.09 1.22
N LEU A 377 -14.49 24.44 2.24
CA LEU A 377 -14.63 24.82 3.64
C LEU A 377 -13.91 26.13 3.97
N PHE A 378 -12.70 26.33 3.44
CA PHE A 378 -11.83 27.45 3.82
C PHE A 378 -11.70 28.48 2.70
N PRO A 379 -12.06 29.76 2.92
CA PRO A 379 -11.86 30.80 1.91
C PRO A 379 -10.37 30.97 1.57
N VAL A 380 -10.09 31.41 0.34
CA VAL A 380 -8.73 31.47 -0.25
C VAL A 380 -7.72 32.25 0.62
N SER A 381 -8.17 33.26 1.36
CA SER A 381 -7.32 34.04 2.28
C SER A 381 -6.71 33.22 3.44
N LEU A 382 -7.34 32.10 3.84
CA LEU A 382 -6.82 31.16 4.85
C LEU A 382 -6.05 29.98 4.24
N SER A 383 -6.36 29.61 3.00
CA SER A 383 -5.66 28.52 2.29
C SER A 383 -4.17 28.83 2.04
N ILE A 384 -3.85 30.11 1.77
CA ILE A 384 -2.47 30.59 1.61
C ILE A 384 -1.67 30.44 2.93
N ILE A 385 -2.31 30.68 4.07
CA ILE A 385 -1.69 30.59 5.40
C ILE A 385 -1.42 29.12 5.77
N LEU A 386 -2.35 28.20 5.46
CA LEU A 386 -2.17 26.77 5.71
C LEU A 386 -1.10 26.13 4.80
N CYS A 387 -0.99 26.56 3.53
CA CYS A 387 0.13 26.18 2.66
C CYS A 387 1.48 26.65 3.22
N ASN A 388 1.55 27.88 3.74
CA ASN A 388 2.77 28.44 4.33
C ASN A 388 3.21 27.72 5.62
N LEU A 389 2.27 27.14 6.39
CA LEU A 389 2.58 26.42 7.62
C LEU A 389 2.91 24.94 7.40
N SER A 390 2.46 24.34 6.29
CA SER A 390 2.59 22.90 6.04
C SER A 390 3.78 22.54 5.13
N PHE A 391 4.21 23.45 4.25
CA PHE A 391 5.31 23.20 3.30
C PHE A 391 6.12 24.48 3.00
N PRO A 392 7.02 24.91 3.91
CA PRO A 392 7.83 26.11 3.70
C PRO A 392 8.79 26.02 2.48
N SER A 393 9.12 24.81 2.01
CA SER A 393 10.06 24.58 0.90
C SER A 393 9.46 24.71 -0.52
N LEU A 394 8.14 24.79 -0.67
CA LEU A 394 7.49 24.95 -1.99
C LEU A 394 7.39 26.42 -2.46
N VAL A 395 7.70 27.39 -1.58
CA VAL A 395 7.50 28.82 -1.83
C VAL A 395 8.58 29.43 -2.75
N THR A 396 9.73 28.78 -2.94
CA THR A 396 10.80 29.34 -3.78
C THR A 396 10.50 29.22 -5.28
N VAL A 397 9.60 28.31 -5.69
CA VAL A 397 9.29 28.08 -7.11
C VAL A 397 8.21 29.03 -7.64
N SER A 398 7.25 29.47 -6.81
CA SER A 398 6.16 30.35 -7.28
C SER A 398 6.56 31.82 -7.38
N ARG A 399 7.58 32.28 -6.65
CA ARG A 399 8.09 33.66 -6.75
C ARG A 399 8.93 33.94 -8.00
N GLY A 400 9.38 32.92 -8.72
CA GLY A 400 10.14 33.06 -9.97
C GLY A 400 9.27 33.23 -11.22
N LEU A 401 7.97 32.95 -11.15
CA LEU A 401 7.05 32.94 -12.30
C LEU A 401 6.22 34.23 -12.46
N THR A 402 6.32 35.18 -11.53
CA THR A 402 5.57 36.45 -11.59
C THR A 402 6.37 37.65 -12.11
N TRP A 403 7.59 37.45 -12.64
CA TRP A 403 8.46 38.54 -13.08
C TRP A 403 8.62 38.73 -14.61
N ASN A 404 7.74 38.17 -15.44
CA ASN A 404 7.82 38.35 -16.92
C ASN A 404 6.46 38.53 -17.63
N LEU A 405 5.46 39.12 -16.98
CA LEU A 405 4.19 39.52 -17.64
C LEU A 405 3.83 41.00 -17.42
N ARG A 406 4.84 41.85 -17.35
CA ARG A 406 4.72 43.31 -17.50
C ARG A 406 5.89 43.86 -18.31
N GLN A 407 5.93 43.52 -19.59
CA GLN A 407 6.50 44.30 -20.71
C GLN A 407 6.50 43.43 -21.97
N ALA A 408 5.39 43.46 -22.71
CA ALA A 408 5.26 43.26 -24.16
C ALA A 408 3.79 43.52 -24.52
#